data_AF-A0A146L137-F1
#
_entry.id   AF-A0A146L137-F1
#
_cell.length_a   1.000
_cell.length_b   1.000
_cell.length_c   1.000
_cell.angle_alpha   90.00
_cell.angle_beta   90.00
_cell.angle_gamma   90.00
#
_symmetry.space_group_name_H-M   'P 1'
#
loop_
_entity.id
_entity.type
_entity.pdbx_description
1 polymer ?
#
loop_
_entity_poly.entity_id
_entity_poly.type
_entity_poly.pdbx_seq_one_letter_code
_entity_poly.pdbx_strand_id
1 'polypeptide(L)'
;MRVKDYYKGKNVLVTGVTGLMGKALVEKLLRSCPEVGNIYCIVRTKRGQDPQERWTQTTNSMLFDQLKEKNPESLSKVIVLPGESTAECFGLSEEHQKVGFVEE
;
A
#
# COMPACT_ATOMS: atom_id res chain seq x y z
N MET A 1 19.67 13.98 -7.52
CA MET A 1 18.83 12.76 -7.44
C MET A 1 17.37 13.16 -7.53
N ARG A 2 16.59 12.59 -8.46
CA ARG A 2 15.14 12.86 -8.51
C ARG A 2 14.41 11.92 -7.56
N VAL A 3 13.23 12.31 -7.08
CA VAL A 3 12.42 11.49 -6.15
C VAL A 3 12.16 10.08 -6.71
N LYS A 4 11.87 9.96 -8.02
CA LYS A 4 11.65 8.67 -8.67
C LYS A 4 12.87 7.73 -8.61
N ASP A 5 14.08 8.29 -8.68
CA ASP A 5 15.33 7.51 -8.66
C ASP A 5 15.58 6.99 -7.24
N TYR A 6 15.17 7.75 -6.22
CA TYR A 6 15.27 7.33 -4.83
C TYR A 6 14.37 6.13 -4.50
N TYR A 7 13.16 6.07 -5.07
CA TYR A 7 12.21 4.99 -4.80
C TYR A 7 12.37 3.77 -5.72
N LYS A 8 13.24 3.83 -6.73
CA LYS A 8 13.47 2.71 -7.65
C LYS A 8 13.89 1.44 -6.89
N GLY A 9 13.13 0.36 -7.07
CA GLY A 9 13.33 -0.94 -6.44
C GLY A 9 13.07 -0.97 -4.93
N LYS A 10 12.72 0.15 -4.29
CA LYS A 10 12.49 0.20 -2.85
C LYS A 10 11.09 -0.29 -2.51
N ASN A 11 11.00 -1.09 -1.47
CA ASN A 11 9.74 -1.41 -0.82
C ASN A 11 9.38 -0.30 0.19
N VAL A 12 8.10 0.04 0.31
CA VAL A 12 7.61 1.14 1.15
C VAL A 12 6.48 0.66 2.04
N LEU A 13 6.59 0.87 3.35
CA LEU A 13 5.49 0.67 4.29
C LEU A 13 4.71 1.99 4.46
N VAL A 14 3.39 1.95 4.30
CA VAL A 14 2.49 3.10 4.44
C VAL A 14 1.39 2.78 5.45
N THR A 15 1.26 3.63 6.47
CA THR A 15 0.17 3.62 7.44
C THR A 15 -0.88 4.68 7.09
N GLY A 16 -2.11 4.54 7.59
CA GLY A 16 -3.16 5.55 7.37
C GLY A 16 -3.62 5.61 5.92
N VAL A 17 -3.43 4.54 5.15
CA VAL A 17 -3.66 4.49 3.69
C VAL A 17 -5.11 4.76 3.29
N THR A 18 -6.08 4.48 4.16
CA THR A 18 -7.50 4.76 3.90
C THR A 18 -7.86 6.24 4.04
N GLY A 19 -7.01 7.04 4.71
CA GLY A 19 -7.17 8.48 4.84
C GLY A 19 -6.73 9.21 3.57
N LEU A 20 -7.16 10.47 3.42
CA LEU A 20 -6.92 11.28 2.21
C LEU A 20 -5.44 11.32 1.78
N MET A 21 -4.54 11.63 2.71
CA MET A 21 -3.11 11.76 2.42
C MET A 21 -2.45 10.40 2.16
N GLY A 22 -2.85 9.36 2.88
CA GLY A 22 -2.31 8.02 2.70
C GLY A 22 -2.63 7.46 1.31
N LYS A 23 -3.89 7.55 0.88
CA LYS A 23 -4.25 7.10 -0.48
C LYS A 23 -3.63 7.95 -1.58
N ALA A 24 -3.51 9.27 -1.37
CA ALA A 24 -2.82 10.17 -2.30
C ALA A 24 -1.34 9.83 -2.42
N LEU A 25 -0.67 9.47 -1.32
CA LEU A 25 0.72 9.04 -1.33
C LEU A 25 0.89 7.74 -2.14
N VAL A 26 0.03 6.74 -1.91
CA VAL A 26 0.11 5.47 -2.65
C VAL A 26 -0.13 5.69 -4.15
N GLU A 27 -1.17 6.43 -4.53
CA GLU A 27 -1.41 6.80 -5.93
C GLU A 27 -0.20 7.51 -6.53
N LYS A 28 0.36 8.49 -5.81
CA LYS A 28 1.48 9.29 -6.29
C LYS A 28 2.74 8.47 -6.48
N LEU A 29 3.03 7.54 -5.57
CA LEU A 29 4.14 6.60 -5.69
C LEU A 29 3.96 5.72 -6.92
N LEU A 30 2.79 5.10 -7.09
CA LEU A 30 2.49 4.23 -8.23
C LEU A 30 2.56 4.98 -9.57
N ARG A 31 2.05 6.21 -9.63
CA ARG A 31 2.03 7.02 -10.86
C ARG A 31 3.38 7.67 -11.19
N SER A 32 4.07 8.22 -10.19
CA SER A 32 5.28 9.05 -10.41
C SER A 32 6.58 8.28 -10.21
N CYS A 33 6.54 7.13 -9.53
CA CYS A 33 7.67 6.25 -9.28
C CYS A 33 7.32 4.83 -9.77
N PRO A 34 7.11 4.61 -11.08
CA PRO A 34 6.63 3.32 -11.60
C PRO A 34 7.57 2.15 -11.31
N GLU A 35 8.85 2.42 -11.03
CA GLU A 35 9.85 1.40 -10.65
C GLU A 35 9.91 1.16 -9.13
N VAL A 36 9.01 1.72 -8.32
CA VAL A 36 8.88 1.36 -6.91
C VAL A 36 8.61 -0.14 -6.78
N GLY A 37 9.16 -0.76 -5.73
CA GLY A 37 8.88 -2.16 -5.39
C GLY A 37 7.48 -2.31 -4.79
N ASN A 38 7.36 -3.16 -3.79
CA ASN A 38 6.11 -3.39 -3.08
C ASN A 38 5.76 -2.20 -2.17
N ILE A 39 4.48 -1.83 -2.15
CA ILE A 39 3.93 -0.86 -1.21
C ILE A 39 3.09 -1.63 -0.20
N TYR A 40 3.64 -1.85 0.99
CA TYR A 40 2.96 -2.48 2.11
C TYR A 40 2.04 -1.48 2.78
N CYS A 41 0.75 -1.81 2.89
CA CYS A 41 -0.26 -0.91 3.41
C CYS A 41 -0.88 -1.49 4.67
N ILE A 42 -0.65 -0.87 5.82
CA ILE A 42 -1.33 -1.24 7.07
C ILE A 42 -2.78 -0.77 6.99
N VAL A 43 -3.71 -1.72 6.93
CA VAL A 43 -5.15 -1.46 6.90
C VAL A 43 -5.80 -2.08 8.13
N ARG A 44 -6.40 -1.21 8.94
CA ARG A 44 -7.08 -1.62 10.17
C ARG A 44 -8.25 -2.56 9.88
N THR A 45 -8.36 -3.63 10.65
CA THR A 45 -9.61 -4.40 10.79
C THR A 45 -10.57 -3.59 11.66
N LYS A 46 -11.68 -3.10 11.10
CA LYS A 46 -12.70 -2.34 11.85
C LYS A 46 -14.07 -2.97 11.59
N ARG A 47 -14.83 -3.23 12.65
CA ARG A 47 -16.25 -3.63 12.58
C ARG A 47 -16.53 -4.87 11.70
N GLY A 48 -15.62 -5.85 11.68
CA GLY A 48 -15.78 -7.08 10.89
C GLY A 48 -15.59 -6.90 9.38
N GLN A 49 -15.12 -5.74 8.91
CA GLN A 49 -14.76 -5.56 7.50
C GLN A 49 -13.36 -6.12 7.21
N ASP A 50 -13.28 -6.86 6.11
CA ASP A 50 -12.05 -7.39 5.57
C ASP A 50 -11.12 -6.25 5.07
N PRO A 51 -9.82 -6.25 5.45
CA PRO A 51 -8.88 -5.22 5.01
C PRO A 51 -8.69 -5.11 3.50
N GLN A 52 -8.78 -6.21 2.76
CA GLN A 52 -8.70 -6.20 1.30
C GLN A 52 -9.95 -5.53 0.71
N GLU A 53 -11.13 -5.78 1.27
CA GLU A 53 -12.36 -5.07 0.87
C GLU A 53 -12.24 -3.55 1.14
N ARG A 54 -11.74 -3.16 2.31
CA ARG A 54 -11.51 -1.73 2.63
C ARG A 54 -10.50 -1.08 1.67
N TRP A 55 -9.46 -1.80 1.29
CA TRP A 55 -8.51 -1.33 0.28
C TRP A 55 -9.16 -1.18 -1.10
N THR A 56 -9.98 -2.15 -1.50
CA THR A 56 -10.74 -2.12 -2.76
C THR A 56 -11.65 -0.89 -2.82
N GLN A 57 -12.40 -0.62 -1.75
CA GLN A 57 -13.22 0.59 -1.63
C GLN A 57 -12.38 1.88 -1.69
N THR A 58 -11.18 1.87 -1.10
CA THR A 58 -10.26 3.03 -1.14
C THR A 58 -9.82 3.35 -2.58
N THR A 59 -9.48 2.32 -3.35
CA THR A 59 -9.04 2.48 -4.75
C THR A 59 -10.18 2.75 -5.73
N ASN A 60 -11.46 2.57 -5.34
CA ASN A 60 -12.63 2.95 -6.14
C ASN A 60 -12.92 4.46 -6.14
N SER A 61 -12.14 5.27 -5.43
CA SER A 61 -12.26 6.73 -5.50
C SER A 61 -11.61 7.31 -6.75
N MET A 62 -12.17 8.43 -7.25
CA MET A 62 -11.72 9.13 -8.47
C MET A 62 -10.23 9.46 -8.53
N LEU A 63 -9.57 9.51 -7.37
CA LEU A 63 -8.13 9.70 -7.25
C LEU A 63 -7.34 8.65 -8.05
N PHE A 64 -7.82 7.41 -8.12
CA PHE A 64 -7.12 6.31 -8.78
C PHE A 64 -7.54 6.10 -10.24
N ASP A 65 -8.52 6.85 -10.77
CA ASP A 65 -9.07 6.62 -12.11
C ASP A 65 -8.00 6.74 -13.18
N GLN A 66 -7.21 7.83 -13.16
CA GLN A 66 -6.11 8.03 -14.11
C GLN A 66 -5.01 6.96 -13.98
N LEU A 67 -4.75 6.49 -12.76
CA LEU A 67 -3.77 5.44 -12.53
C LEU A 67 -4.25 4.12 -13.14
N LYS A 68 -5.52 3.75 -12.90
CA LYS A 68 -6.14 2.54 -13.43
C LYS A 68 -6.26 2.57 -14.96
N GLU A 69 -6.53 3.74 -15.55
CA GLU A 69 -6.60 3.92 -17.01
C GLU A 69 -5.22 3.77 -17.66
N LYS A 70 -4.18 4.37 -17.08
CA LYS A 70 -2.84 4.40 -17.69
C LYS A 70 -1.98 3.19 -17.36
N ASN A 71 -2.16 2.60 -16.18
CA ASN A 71 -1.37 1.47 -15.69
C ASN A 71 -2.19 0.62 -14.70
N PRO A 72 -3.14 -0.19 -15.20
CA PRO A 72 -4.04 -0.98 -14.35
C PRO A 72 -3.28 -1.96 -13.43
N GLU A 73 -2.14 -2.48 -13.91
CA GLU A 73 -1.30 -3.42 -13.17
C GLU A 73 -0.57 -2.78 -11.98
N SER A 74 -0.50 -1.44 -11.90
CA SER A 74 0.22 -0.76 -10.82
C SER A 74 -0.28 -1.10 -9.42
N LEU A 75 -1.58 -1.36 -9.27
CA LEU A 75 -2.18 -1.73 -7.99
C LEU A 75 -1.72 -3.11 -7.49
N SER A 76 -1.21 -4.00 -8.35
CA SER A 76 -0.65 -5.30 -7.95
C SER A 76 0.57 -5.18 -7.04
N LYS A 77 1.24 -4.02 -7.06
CA LYS A 77 2.37 -3.72 -6.17
C LYS A 77 1.94 -3.44 -4.72
N VAL A 78 0.64 -3.24 -4.47
CA VAL A 78 0.16 -2.94 -3.14
C VAL A 78 -0.17 -4.23 -2.40
N ILE A 79 0.52 -4.44 -1.28
CA ILE A 79 0.28 -5.57 -0.39
C ILE A 79 -0.44 -5.06 0.85
N VAL A 80 -1.68 -5.48 1.04
CA VAL A 80 -2.51 -5.10 2.18
C VAL A 80 -2.14 -5.96 3.38
N LEU A 81 -1.77 -5.32 4.48
CA LEU A 81 -1.45 -6.00 5.72
C LEU A 81 -2.49 -5.64 6.79
N PRO A 82 -3.19 -6.63 7.36
CA PRO A 82 -4.18 -6.41 8.40
C PRO A 82 -3.49 -5.99 9.70
N GLY A 83 -3.67 -4.74 10.14
CA GLY A 83 -2.94 -4.25 11.32
C GLY A 83 -3.46 -2.93 11.91
N GLU A 84 -3.06 -2.64 13.15
CA GLU A 84 -3.33 -1.40 13.87
C GLU A 84 -2.03 -0.68 14.22
N SER A 85 -1.96 0.59 13.82
CA SER A 85 -0.78 1.45 13.98
C SER A 85 -0.34 1.70 15.41
N THR A 86 -1.26 1.62 16.37
CA THR A 86 -0.99 1.85 17.79
C THR A 86 -0.60 0.58 18.55
N ALA A 87 -0.68 -0.58 17.90
CA ALA A 87 -0.32 -1.87 18.51
C ALA A 87 1.17 -2.16 18.30
N GLU A 88 1.74 -2.97 19.19
CA GLU A 88 3.08 -3.51 19.01
C GLU A 88 3.17 -4.27 17.68
N CYS A 89 4.30 -4.09 16.97
CA CYS A 89 4.51 -4.65 15.62
C CYS A 89 3.35 -4.36 14.65
N PHE A 90 2.67 -3.22 14.79
CA PHE A 90 1.48 -2.84 14.01
C PHE A 90 0.31 -3.84 14.13
N GLY A 91 0.29 -4.71 15.15
CA GLY A 91 -0.70 -5.76 15.30
C GLY A 91 -0.64 -6.85 14.22
N LEU A 92 0.50 -6.97 13.52
CA LEU A 92 0.71 -7.97 12.48
C LEU A 92 0.96 -9.36 13.08
N SER A 93 0.43 -10.40 12.44
CA SER A 93 0.83 -11.79 12.72
C SER A 93 2.29 -12.02 12.35
N GLU A 94 2.93 -13.05 12.91
CA GLU A 94 4.32 -13.39 12.57
C GLU A 94 4.52 -13.64 11.07
N GLU A 95 3.52 -14.22 10.40
CA GLU A 95 3.52 -14.40 8.95
C GLU A 95 3.58 -13.06 8.22
N HIS A 96 2.71 -12.11 8.58
CA HIS A 96 2.68 -10.79 7.96
C HIS A 96 3.93 -9.95 8.27
N GLN A 97 4.60 -10.17 9.41
CA GLN A 97 5.87 -9.53 9.73
C GLN A 97 7.02 -10.03 8.84
N LYS A 98 6.92 -11.25 8.32
CA LYS A 98 7.93 -11.88 7.45
C LYS A 98 7.64 -11.66 5.96
N VAL A 99 6.55 -11.00 5.60
CA VAL A 99 6.23 -10.68 4.20
C VAL A 99 7.35 -9.82 3.60
N GLY A 100 8.05 -10.38 2.61
CA GLY A 100 9.23 -9.75 1.97
C GLY A 100 10.59 -10.27 2.47
N PHE A 101 10.61 -11.14 3.49
CA PHE A 101 11.80 -11.86 3.98
C PHE A 101 11.79 -13.35 3.59
N VAL A 102 11.03 -13.72 2.55
CA VAL A 102 11.19 -15.04 1.93
C VAL A 102 12.47 -14.95 1.10
N GLU A 103 13.60 -15.28 1.73
CA GLU A 103 14.86 -15.54 1.05
C GLU A 103 14.65 -16.72 0.07
N GLU A 104 15.14 -16.57 -1.17
CA GLU A 104 15.55 -17.72 -2.00
C GLU A 104 16.73 -18.43 -1.36
#